data_AF-A0AAV1IYC6-F1
#
_entry.id   AF-A0AAV1IYC6-F1
#
_cell.length_a   1.000
_cell.length_b   1.000
_cell.length_c   1.000
_cell.angle_alpha   90.00
_cell.angle_beta   90.00
_cell.angle_gamma   90.00
#
_symmetry.space_group_name_H-M   'P 1'
#
loop_
_entity.id
_entity.type
_entity.pdbx_description
1 polymer ?
#
loop_
_entity_poly.entity_id
_entity_poly.type
_entity_poly.pdbx_seq_one_letter_code
_entity_poly.pdbx_strand_id
1 'polypeptide(L)'
;MSVADFYAGKCVFITGSTGFLGKVLLEKILYSCPEIEKIYILLRGKKGLGISERLQQILELPIFTRLKRDRPKDLEKIYPVAGNIDEDGLGLSKEDHQLLIDEVLVHVSTAYSNIHKIFIEEKFYPPPIPIYRVDEIIKERPDQKEAKLLIVCASLAEPIPGWLDTWGGATGIIVPACKGLARVVPGRGSNVLDLIPVDYVINLMIVAATRNVSPRDVLIYNCATSTENPLTLNKLSKTVIPDGKKHKFNELPIPSLMFIESKLVLNITAAVLQTCPAILADAFLRMAGKEPK
;
A
#
# COMPACT_ATOMS: atom_id res chain seq x y z
N MET A 1 2.01 -14.45 -26.96
CA MET A 1 1.19 -13.26 -26.70
C MET A 1 1.87 -12.48 -25.59
N SER A 2 2.20 -11.22 -25.86
CA SER A 2 2.73 -10.31 -24.84
C SER A 2 1.64 -9.92 -23.84
N VAL A 3 2.00 -9.31 -22.71
CA VAL A 3 1.01 -8.76 -21.77
C VAL A 3 0.19 -7.65 -22.44
N ALA A 4 0.83 -6.76 -23.21
CA ALA A 4 0.14 -5.69 -23.92
C ALA A 4 -0.85 -6.24 -24.96
N ASP A 5 -0.46 -7.29 -25.70
CA ASP A 5 -1.34 -7.95 -26.67
C ASP A 5 -2.56 -8.56 -25.98
N PHE A 6 -2.40 -9.07 -24.76
CA PHE A 6 -3.53 -9.61 -24.00
C PHE A 6 -4.54 -8.52 -23.63
N TYR A 7 -4.11 -7.31 -23.29
CA TYR A 7 -5.02 -6.22 -22.91
C TYR A 7 -5.52 -5.39 -24.10
N ALA A 8 -4.96 -5.56 -25.29
CA ALA A 8 -5.39 -4.85 -26.49
C ALA A 8 -6.86 -5.10 -26.80
N GLY A 9 -7.62 -4.03 -27.02
CA GLY A 9 -9.06 -4.06 -27.32
C GLY A 9 -9.94 -4.60 -26.18
N LYS A 10 -9.43 -4.69 -24.95
CA LYS A 10 -10.22 -5.13 -23.79
C LYS A 10 -10.67 -3.93 -22.96
N CYS A 11 -11.84 -4.06 -22.34
CA CYS A 11 -12.25 -3.22 -21.23
C CYS A 11 -11.87 -3.87 -19.90
N VAL A 12 -11.42 -3.09 -18.93
CA VAL A 12 -11.03 -3.56 -17.59
C VAL A 12 -11.83 -2.82 -16.52
N PHE A 13 -12.29 -3.53 -15.49
CA PHE A 13 -12.98 -2.94 -14.34
C PHE A 13 -12.10 -3.05 -13.10
N ILE A 14 -11.83 -1.91 -12.45
CA ILE A 14 -10.96 -1.81 -11.27
C ILE A 14 -11.76 -1.29 -10.09
N THR A 15 -11.88 -2.13 -9.06
CA THR A 15 -12.32 -1.70 -7.71
C THR A 15 -11.12 -1.23 -6.89
N GLY A 16 -11.33 -0.37 -5.89
CA GLY A 16 -10.24 0.12 -5.05
C GLY A 16 -9.23 1.06 -5.76
N SER A 17 -9.60 1.60 -6.92
CA SER A 17 -8.79 2.52 -7.74
C SER A 17 -8.33 3.79 -7.01
N THR A 18 -9.04 4.18 -5.95
CA THR A 18 -8.67 5.33 -5.10
C THR A 18 -7.61 4.99 -4.04
N GLY A 19 -7.33 3.70 -3.82
CA GLY A 19 -6.33 3.24 -2.86
C GLY A 19 -4.92 3.24 -3.44
N PHE A 20 -3.93 2.95 -2.59
CA PHE A 20 -2.52 2.95 -2.96
C PHE A 20 -2.22 2.06 -4.16
N LEU A 21 -2.56 0.76 -4.09
CA LEU A 21 -2.36 -0.21 -5.16
C LEU A 21 -3.16 0.16 -6.42
N GLY A 22 -4.43 0.55 -6.26
CA GLY A 22 -5.33 0.86 -7.37
C GLY A 22 -4.85 2.02 -8.24
N LYS A 23 -4.27 3.07 -7.65
CA LYS A 23 -3.69 4.20 -8.39
C LYS A 23 -2.49 3.76 -9.24
N VAL A 24 -1.60 2.94 -8.67
CA VAL A 24 -0.42 2.43 -9.38
C VAL A 24 -0.85 1.47 -10.49
N LEU A 25 -1.83 0.59 -10.23
CA LEU A 25 -2.41 -0.30 -11.23
C LEU A 25 -2.99 0.47 -12.41
N LEU A 26 -3.80 1.50 -12.13
CA LEU A 26 -4.44 2.34 -13.14
C LEU A 26 -3.40 3.03 -14.02
N GLU A 27 -2.40 3.69 -13.43
CA GLU A 27 -1.32 4.32 -14.18
C GLU A 27 -0.56 3.27 -15.02
N LYS A 28 -0.20 2.14 -14.40
CA LYS A 28 0.68 1.14 -15.00
C LYS A 28 0.03 0.43 -16.19
N ILE A 29 -1.26 0.09 -16.10
CA ILE A 29 -2.02 -0.51 -17.20
C ILE A 29 -2.10 0.48 -18.37
N LEU A 30 -2.50 1.73 -18.14
CA LEU A 30 -2.57 2.74 -19.20
C LEU A 30 -1.21 2.96 -19.88
N TYR A 31 -0.13 3.01 -19.10
CA TYR A 31 1.20 3.25 -19.66
C TYR A 31 1.78 2.02 -20.37
N SER A 32 1.51 0.80 -19.88
CA SER A 32 2.12 -0.42 -20.42
C SER A 32 1.28 -1.11 -21.49
N CYS A 33 -0.03 -0.86 -21.54
CA CYS A 33 -0.98 -1.46 -22.46
C CYS A 33 -1.73 -0.36 -23.24
N PRO A 34 -1.06 0.32 -24.21
CA PRO A 34 -1.64 1.48 -24.89
C PRO A 34 -2.91 1.14 -25.68
N GLU A 35 -3.03 -0.09 -26.20
CA GLU A 35 -4.19 -0.54 -26.97
C GLU A 35 -5.37 -0.99 -26.10
N ILE A 36 -5.33 -0.79 -24.78
CA ILE A 36 -6.49 -1.03 -23.92
C ILE A 36 -7.64 -0.10 -24.33
N GLU A 37 -8.87 -0.62 -24.38
CA GLU A 37 -10.02 0.12 -24.90
C GLU A 37 -10.57 1.07 -23.84
N LYS A 38 -11.00 0.53 -22.69
CA LYS A 38 -11.58 1.31 -21.58
C LYS A 38 -11.15 0.74 -20.24
N ILE A 39 -11.04 1.62 -19.25
CA ILE A 39 -10.86 1.24 -17.85
C ILE A 39 -12.00 1.85 -17.02
N TYR A 40 -12.91 0.99 -16.58
CA TYR A 40 -13.96 1.34 -15.65
C TYR A 40 -13.41 1.34 -14.23
N ILE A 41 -13.65 2.41 -13.48
CA ILE A 41 -13.23 2.48 -12.08
C ILE A 41 -14.43 2.70 -11.15
N LEU A 42 -14.53 1.87 -10.10
CA LEU A 42 -15.58 2.03 -9.10
C LEU A 42 -15.26 3.20 -8.17
N LEU A 43 -16.14 4.21 -8.10
CA LEU A 43 -16.01 5.38 -7.23
C LEU A 43 -17.18 5.53 -6.26
N ARG A 44 -16.88 5.45 -4.96
CA ARG A 44 -17.86 5.44 -3.86
C ARG A 44 -18.67 6.71 -3.55
N GLY A 45 -19.06 7.59 -4.46
CA GLY A 45 -19.74 8.85 -4.08
C GLY A 45 -19.05 9.71 -2.97
N LYS A 46 -19.36 10.99 -2.86
CA LYS A 46 -18.97 11.76 -1.66
C LYS A 46 -19.99 12.87 -1.52
N LYS A 47 -20.43 13.17 -0.29
CA LYS A 47 -21.41 14.24 -0.07
C LYS A 47 -20.89 15.54 -0.71
N GLY A 48 -21.67 16.08 -1.64
CA GLY A 48 -21.36 17.33 -2.33
C GLY A 48 -20.29 17.26 -3.43
N LEU A 49 -19.90 16.07 -3.90
CA LEU A 49 -18.88 15.92 -4.95
C LEU A 49 -19.27 14.80 -5.94
N GLY A 50 -19.38 15.15 -7.22
CA GLY A 50 -19.73 14.22 -8.29
C GLY A 50 -18.63 13.20 -8.58
N ILE A 51 -18.98 12.06 -9.20
CA ILE A 51 -17.99 11.03 -9.59
C ILE A 51 -16.96 11.54 -10.60
N SER A 52 -17.36 12.43 -11.52
CA SER A 52 -16.46 13.04 -12.50
C SER A 52 -15.45 13.98 -11.85
N GLU A 53 -15.89 14.79 -10.88
CA GLU A 53 -15.02 15.67 -10.09
C GLU A 53 -14.05 14.84 -9.24
N ARG A 54 -14.51 13.72 -8.67
CA ARG A 54 -13.64 12.77 -7.96
C ARG A 54 -12.58 12.16 -8.87
N LEU A 55 -12.95 11.76 -10.09
CA LEU A 55 -11.99 11.27 -11.07
C LEU A 55 -10.93 12.34 -11.38
N GLN A 56 -11.35 13.58 -11.63
CA GLN A 56 -10.41 14.68 -11.88
C GLN A 56 -9.43 14.86 -10.71
N GLN A 57 -9.91 14.83 -9.46
CA GLN A 57 -9.03 14.90 -8.28
C GLN A 57 -7.99 13.77 -8.24
N ILE A 58 -8.36 12.55 -8.65
CA ILE A 58 -7.43 11.42 -8.72
C ILE A 58 -6.40 11.66 -9.82
N LEU A 59 -6.84 12.12 -10.99
CA LEU A 59 -5.96 12.40 -12.12
C LEU A 59 -5.00 13.57 -11.85
N GLU A 60 -5.34 14.50 -10.95
CA GLU A 60 -4.44 15.56 -10.47
C GLU A 60 -3.29 15.08 -9.58
N LEU A 61 -3.30 13.81 -9.15
CA LEU A 61 -2.21 13.28 -8.34
C LEU A 61 -0.89 13.18 -9.14
N PRO A 62 0.28 13.43 -8.50
CA PRO A 62 1.58 13.39 -9.16
C PRO A 62 1.89 12.07 -9.86
N ILE A 63 1.30 10.96 -9.41
CA ILE A 63 1.50 9.64 -10.02
C ILE A 63 1.16 9.63 -11.52
N PHE A 64 0.19 10.44 -11.95
CA PHE A 64 -0.24 10.53 -13.35
C PHE A 64 0.57 11.54 -14.17
N THR A 65 1.57 12.21 -13.61
CA THR A 65 2.35 13.24 -14.32
C THR A 65 3.01 12.70 -15.58
N ARG A 66 3.51 11.46 -15.56
CA ARG A 66 4.10 10.81 -16.74
C ARG A 66 3.06 10.61 -17.85
N LEU A 67 1.89 10.11 -17.52
CA LEU A 67 0.78 9.95 -18.48
C LEU A 67 0.32 11.30 -19.03
N LYS A 68 0.16 12.34 -18.19
CA LYS A 68 -0.20 13.69 -18.65
C LYS A 68 0.80 14.27 -19.65
N ARG A 69 2.10 14.03 -19.42
CA ARG A 69 3.17 14.54 -20.27
C ARG A 69 3.29 13.76 -21.57
N ASP A 70 3.35 12.43 -21.47
CA ASP A 70 3.76 11.57 -22.59
C ASP A 70 2.56 11.00 -23.38
N ARG A 71 1.41 10.80 -22.72
CA ARG A 71 0.23 10.14 -23.28
C ARG A 71 -1.10 10.71 -22.73
N PRO A 72 -1.36 12.02 -22.86
CA PRO A 72 -2.53 12.66 -22.26
C PRO A 72 -3.87 12.07 -22.73
N LYS A 73 -3.94 11.62 -23.99
CA LYS A 73 -5.15 10.99 -24.57
C LYS A 73 -5.52 9.67 -23.90
N ASP A 74 -4.54 8.93 -23.35
CA ASP A 74 -4.83 7.65 -22.69
C ASP A 74 -5.64 7.85 -21.40
N LEU A 75 -5.62 9.04 -20.80
CA LEU A 75 -6.45 9.36 -19.63
C LEU A 75 -7.95 9.42 -19.96
N GLU A 76 -8.32 9.67 -21.22
CA GLU A 76 -9.71 9.68 -21.68
C GLU A 76 -10.34 8.28 -21.69
N LYS A 77 -9.51 7.22 -21.59
CA LYS A 77 -9.96 5.83 -21.51
C LYS A 77 -10.51 5.46 -20.12
N ILE A 78 -10.46 6.36 -19.14
CA ILE A 78 -10.92 6.10 -17.77
C ILE A 78 -12.38 6.53 -17.60
N TYR A 79 -13.24 5.58 -17.24
CA TYR A 79 -14.67 5.80 -17.05
C TYR A 79 -15.05 5.55 -15.58
N PRO A 80 -15.50 6.57 -14.83
CA PRO A 80 -15.92 6.39 -13.46
C PRO A 80 -17.33 5.79 -13.41
N VAL A 81 -17.52 4.77 -12.58
CA VAL A 81 -18.81 4.16 -12.31
C VAL A 81 -19.16 4.39 -10.84
N ALA A 82 -20.36 4.88 -10.57
CA ALA A 82 -20.82 5.09 -9.21
C ALA A 82 -21.17 3.75 -8.56
N GLY A 83 -20.67 3.52 -7.34
CA GLY A 83 -21.07 2.34 -6.58
C GLY A 83 -20.28 2.18 -5.29
N ASN A 84 -20.75 1.28 -4.44
CA ASN A 84 -20.22 1.01 -3.12
C ASN A 84 -20.07 -0.49 -2.93
N ILE A 85 -18.87 -0.92 -2.53
CA ILE A 85 -18.57 -2.35 -2.31
C ILE A 85 -19.36 -2.94 -1.14
N ASP A 86 -19.88 -2.10 -0.25
CA ASP A 86 -20.68 -2.52 0.89
C ASP A 86 -22.15 -2.81 0.51
N GLU A 87 -22.55 -2.53 -0.74
CA GLU A 87 -23.92 -2.67 -1.24
C GLU A 87 -24.03 -3.85 -2.21
N ASP A 88 -25.17 -4.53 -2.21
CA ASP A 88 -25.45 -5.65 -3.13
C ASP A 88 -25.27 -5.19 -4.58
N GLY A 89 -24.60 -6.03 -5.39
CA GLY A 89 -24.29 -5.68 -6.78
C GLY A 89 -23.38 -4.45 -6.91
N LEU A 90 -22.51 -4.20 -5.93
CA LEU A 90 -21.59 -3.05 -5.85
C LEU A 90 -22.31 -1.69 -5.79
N GLY A 91 -23.61 -1.65 -5.47
CA GLY A 91 -24.40 -0.41 -5.52
C GLY A 91 -24.47 0.20 -6.92
N LEU A 92 -24.27 -0.62 -7.96
CA LEU A 92 -24.32 -0.19 -9.35
C LEU A 92 -25.75 0.06 -9.79
N SER A 93 -25.92 1.00 -10.72
CA SER A 93 -27.18 1.10 -11.48
C SER A 93 -27.38 -0.18 -12.31
N LYS A 94 -28.62 -0.50 -12.69
CA LYS A 94 -28.88 -1.68 -13.53
C LYS A 94 -28.19 -1.55 -14.88
N GLU A 95 -28.12 -0.33 -15.38
CA GLU A 95 -27.46 0.04 -16.61
C GLU A 95 -25.95 -0.18 -16.53
N ASP A 96 -25.29 0.34 -15.48
CA ASP A 96 -23.85 0.16 -15.26
C ASP A 96 -23.51 -1.32 -15.00
N HIS A 97 -24.36 -2.02 -14.24
CA HIS A 97 -24.17 -3.44 -13.97
C HIS A 97 -24.21 -4.28 -15.25
N GLN A 98 -25.17 -4.01 -16.15
CA GLN A 98 -25.26 -4.70 -17.44
C GLN A 98 -24.07 -4.36 -18.35
N LEU A 99 -23.68 -3.09 -18.41
CA LEU A 99 -22.49 -2.64 -19.15
C LEU A 99 -21.22 -3.40 -18.72
N LEU A 100 -21.01 -3.57 -17.42
CA LEU A 100 -19.83 -4.27 -16.90
C LEU A 100 -19.85 -5.78 -17.20
N ILE A 101 -21.03 -6.42 -17.22
CA ILE A 101 -21.17 -7.83 -17.61
C ILE A 101 -20.79 -8.05 -19.07
N ASP A 102 -21.21 -7.15 -19.95
CA ASP A 102 -21.10 -7.36 -21.40
C ASP A 102 -19.70 -7.04 -21.93
N GLU A 103 -19.02 -6.05 -21.35
CA GLU A 103 -17.78 -5.50 -21.93
C GLU A 103 -16.50 -5.91 -21.20
N VAL A 104 -16.54 -6.35 -19.93
CA VAL A 104 -15.39 -6.14 -19.04
C VAL A 104 -14.68 -7.40 -18.54
N LEU A 105 -13.35 -7.40 -18.68
CA LEU A 105 -12.44 -8.24 -17.90
C LEU A 105 -12.25 -7.63 -16.50
N VAL A 106 -12.76 -8.30 -15.47
CA VAL A 106 -12.76 -7.77 -14.09
C VAL A 106 -11.40 -7.93 -13.41
N HIS A 107 -10.88 -6.83 -12.85
CA HIS A 107 -9.69 -6.81 -12.02
C HIS A 107 -10.01 -6.25 -10.62
N VAL A 108 -10.24 -7.12 -9.64
CA VAL A 108 -10.49 -6.71 -8.25
C VAL A 108 -9.17 -6.34 -7.56
N SER A 109 -9.04 -5.09 -7.10
CA SER A 109 -7.90 -4.63 -6.31
C SER A 109 -8.34 -4.31 -4.88
N THR A 110 -8.65 -5.34 -4.10
CA THR A 110 -8.83 -5.24 -2.65
C THR A 110 -7.71 -5.97 -1.92
N ALA A 111 -7.17 -5.33 -0.88
CA ALA A 111 -6.28 -6.00 0.06
C ALA A 111 -7.16 -6.93 0.91
N TYR A 112 -7.05 -8.24 0.65
CA TYR A 112 -7.74 -9.37 1.29
C TYR A 112 -8.88 -9.98 0.45
N SER A 113 -8.58 -11.12 -0.16
CA SER A 113 -9.56 -12.04 -0.74
C SER A 113 -9.76 -13.21 0.23
N ASN A 114 -11.01 -13.64 0.44
CA ASN A 114 -11.34 -14.79 1.30
C ASN A 114 -10.96 -16.10 0.61
N ILE A 115 -9.65 -16.32 0.43
CA ILE A 115 -9.07 -17.42 -0.36
C ILE A 115 -9.49 -18.82 0.08
N HIS A 116 -10.05 -18.96 1.29
CA HIS A 116 -10.60 -20.22 1.80
C HIS A 116 -12.00 -20.54 1.26
N LYS A 117 -12.63 -19.62 0.51
CA LYS A 117 -13.97 -19.79 -0.04
C LYS A 117 -13.89 -20.12 -1.53
N ILE A 118 -14.61 -21.16 -1.91
CA ILE A 118 -14.75 -21.60 -3.32
C ILE A 118 -15.56 -20.57 -4.12
N PHE A 119 -16.51 -19.90 -3.46
CA PHE A 119 -17.29 -18.79 -4.02
C PHE A 119 -17.10 -17.56 -3.14
N ILE A 120 -16.68 -16.45 -3.76
CA ILE A 120 -16.47 -15.18 -3.08
C ILE A 120 -17.58 -14.24 -3.53
N GLU A 121 -18.50 -13.97 -2.61
CA GLU A 121 -19.44 -12.85 -2.68
C GLU A 121 -18.72 -11.53 -2.33
N GLU A 122 -19.10 -10.42 -2.96
CA GLU A 122 -18.62 -9.09 -2.57
C GLU A 122 -19.42 -8.56 -1.39
N LYS A 123 -19.02 -8.96 -0.17
CA LYS A 123 -19.56 -8.46 1.09
C LYS A 123 -18.48 -8.40 2.16
N PHE A 124 -18.72 -7.66 3.24
CA PHE A 124 -17.85 -7.74 4.40
C PHE A 124 -18.01 -9.10 5.07
N TYR A 125 -16.92 -9.87 5.11
CA TYR A 125 -16.93 -11.15 5.79
C TYR A 125 -16.59 -10.95 7.27
N PRO A 126 -17.37 -11.53 8.20
CA PRO A 126 -16.93 -11.56 9.57
C PRO A 126 -15.56 -12.25 9.65
N PRO A 127 -14.66 -11.79 10.54
CA PRO A 127 -13.36 -12.43 10.67
C PRO A 127 -13.59 -13.92 10.99
N PRO A 128 -12.86 -14.83 10.31
CA PRO A 128 -13.08 -16.27 10.49
C PRO A 128 -12.79 -16.72 11.93
N ILE A 129 -12.00 -15.92 12.66
CA ILE A 129 -11.65 -16.13 14.05
C ILE A 129 -11.94 -14.82 14.82
N PRO A 130 -12.68 -14.88 15.95
CA PRO A 130 -12.87 -13.72 16.81
C PRO A 130 -11.52 -13.15 17.28
N ILE A 131 -11.39 -11.81 17.33
CA ILE A 131 -10.10 -11.15 17.60
C ILE A 131 -9.46 -11.57 18.94
N TYR A 132 -10.26 -11.89 19.97
CA TYR A 132 -9.75 -12.34 21.26
C TYR A 132 -9.00 -13.68 21.18
N ARG A 133 -9.39 -14.57 20.24
CA ARG A 133 -8.70 -15.85 20.01
C ARG A 133 -7.31 -15.63 19.40
N VAL A 134 -7.12 -14.57 18.62
CA VAL A 134 -5.78 -14.21 18.10
C VAL A 134 -4.84 -13.86 19.25
N ASP A 135 -5.33 -13.10 20.24
CA ASP A 135 -4.57 -12.75 21.44
C ASP A 135 -4.26 -14.00 22.31
N GLU A 136 -5.21 -14.92 22.44
CA GLU A 136 -5.00 -16.22 23.11
C GLU A 136 -3.91 -17.05 22.41
N ILE A 137 -3.99 -17.22 21.09
CA ILE A 137 -3.00 -17.99 20.30
C ILE A 137 -1.60 -17.38 20.43
N ILE A 138 -1.49 -16.05 20.38
CA ILE A 138 -0.20 -15.34 20.58
C ILE A 138 0.36 -15.61 21.99
N LYS A 139 -0.50 -15.73 23.00
CA LYS A 139 -0.10 -16.04 24.38
C LYS A 139 0.30 -17.51 24.56
N GLU A 140 -0.41 -18.44 23.91
CA GLU A 140 -0.18 -19.90 23.98
C GLU A 140 1.05 -20.35 23.19
N ARG A 141 1.46 -19.60 22.17
CA ARG A 141 2.65 -19.86 21.34
C ARG A 141 3.69 -18.74 21.47
N PRO A 142 4.32 -18.58 22.65
CA PRO A 142 5.31 -17.52 22.87
C PRO A 142 6.58 -17.69 22.01
N ASP A 143 6.79 -18.89 21.44
CA ASP A 143 7.80 -19.23 20.44
C ASP A 143 7.48 -18.68 19.04
N GLN A 144 6.20 -18.56 18.67
CA GLN A 144 5.74 -17.95 17.41
C GLN A 144 5.54 -16.43 17.50
N LYS A 145 6.29 -15.73 18.37
CA LYS A 145 6.30 -14.26 18.42
C LYS A 145 6.93 -13.59 17.21
N GLU A 146 7.56 -14.35 16.31
CA GLU A 146 8.09 -13.82 15.06
C GLU A 146 6.95 -13.55 14.08
N ALA A 147 6.40 -12.34 14.17
CA ALA A 147 5.51 -11.82 13.15
C ALA A 147 6.30 -11.60 11.86
N LYS A 148 6.06 -12.43 10.85
CA LYS A 148 6.45 -12.13 9.47
C LYS A 148 5.38 -11.21 8.90
N LEU A 149 5.71 -9.93 8.79
CA LEU A 149 4.81 -8.93 8.23
C LEU A 149 5.24 -8.57 6.82
N LEU A 150 4.34 -8.73 5.86
CA LEU A 150 4.53 -8.26 4.49
C LEU A 150 3.87 -6.91 4.32
N ILE A 151 4.65 -5.94 3.85
CA ILE A 151 4.21 -4.57 3.61
C ILE A 151 4.58 -4.19 2.19
N VAL A 152 3.56 -3.78 1.43
CA VAL A 152 3.76 -3.11 0.15
C VAL A 152 4.33 -1.71 0.43
N CYS A 153 5.51 -1.42 -0.11
CA CYS A 153 6.24 -0.19 0.11
C CYS A 153 6.34 0.67 -1.15
N ALA A 154 7.16 1.73 -1.10
CA ALA A 154 7.33 2.67 -2.19
C ALA A 154 7.72 1.96 -3.49
N SER A 155 7.31 2.52 -4.63
CA SER A 155 7.74 2.02 -5.94
C SER A 155 9.26 2.03 -6.04
N LEU A 156 9.81 0.95 -6.61
CA LEU A 156 11.24 0.88 -6.86
C LEU A 156 11.62 1.76 -8.05
N ALA A 157 10.84 1.69 -9.13
CA ALA A 157 11.14 2.34 -10.39
C ALA A 157 9.94 3.10 -10.98
N GLU A 158 8.74 2.49 -10.98
CA GLU A 158 7.62 3.03 -11.75
C GLU A 158 6.36 3.26 -10.90
N PRO A 159 5.49 4.21 -11.29
CA PRO A 159 5.70 5.23 -12.33
C PRO A 159 6.65 6.36 -11.94
N ILE A 160 6.87 6.53 -10.65
CA ILE A 160 7.83 7.49 -10.09
C ILE A 160 8.63 6.72 -9.03
N PRO A 161 9.96 6.67 -9.08
CA PRO A 161 10.76 6.02 -8.03
C PRO A 161 10.49 6.62 -6.65
N GLY A 162 10.27 5.78 -5.64
CA GLY A 162 10.00 6.21 -4.27
C GLY A 162 8.59 6.77 -4.03
N TRP A 163 7.66 6.63 -4.98
CA TRP A 163 6.29 7.11 -4.82
C TRP A 163 5.51 6.29 -3.80
N LEU A 164 4.75 7.00 -2.98
CA LEU A 164 3.88 6.47 -1.92
C LEU A 164 2.61 7.30 -1.87
N ASP A 165 1.47 6.65 -1.68
CA ASP A 165 0.19 7.33 -1.55
C ASP A 165 -0.02 7.91 -0.14
N THR A 166 0.51 7.24 0.89
CA THR A 166 0.36 7.64 2.29
C THR A 166 1.61 7.32 3.10
N TRP A 167 1.75 7.96 4.26
CA TRP A 167 2.80 7.69 5.26
C TRP A 167 2.60 6.38 6.05
N GLY A 168 1.73 5.48 5.59
CA GLY A 168 1.44 4.22 6.26
C GLY A 168 2.57 3.18 6.18
N GLY A 169 2.44 2.13 6.99
CA GLY A 169 3.34 0.97 6.97
C GLY A 169 4.78 1.29 7.38
N ALA A 170 5.75 0.71 6.66
CA ALA A 170 7.17 0.81 6.97
C ALA A 170 7.72 2.24 6.88
N THR A 171 7.16 3.07 5.99
CA THR A 171 7.56 4.47 5.80
C THR A 171 7.41 5.29 7.07
N GLY A 172 6.31 5.07 7.82
CA GLY A 172 6.04 5.73 9.10
C GLY A 172 7.05 5.39 10.20
N ILE A 173 7.86 4.35 10.02
CA ILE A 173 8.96 4.00 10.94
C ILE A 173 10.31 4.47 10.37
N ILE A 174 10.58 4.15 9.10
CA ILE A 174 11.88 4.40 8.47
C ILE A 174 12.18 5.90 8.40
N VAL A 175 11.22 6.72 7.96
CA VAL A 175 11.48 8.16 7.77
C VAL A 175 11.72 8.87 9.09
N PRO A 176 10.88 8.75 10.13
CA PRO A 176 11.16 9.34 11.44
C PRO A 176 12.46 8.83 12.06
N ALA A 177 12.82 7.56 11.82
CA ALA A 177 14.07 6.99 12.30
C ALA A 177 15.30 7.61 11.63
N CYS A 178 15.28 7.75 10.30
CA CYS A 178 16.36 8.42 9.56
C CYS A 178 16.45 9.92 9.92
N LYS A 179 15.32 10.57 10.22
CA LYS A 179 15.28 11.95 10.74
C LYS A 179 15.81 12.07 12.18
N GLY A 180 15.93 10.95 12.90
CA GLY A 180 16.34 10.90 14.31
C GLY A 180 15.21 11.20 15.30
N LEU A 181 13.96 11.32 14.82
CA LEU A 181 12.74 11.56 15.59
C LEU A 181 12.24 10.30 16.29
N ALA A 182 12.38 9.13 15.64
CA ALA A 182 12.00 7.84 16.21
C ALA A 182 13.25 6.96 16.40
N ARG A 183 13.72 6.82 17.64
CA ARG A 183 14.98 6.10 17.94
C ARG A 183 14.82 4.70 18.51
N VAL A 184 13.63 4.41 18.99
CA VAL A 184 13.28 3.25 19.81
C VAL A 184 11.85 2.88 19.44
N VAL A 185 11.66 1.63 19.04
CA VAL A 185 10.36 1.10 18.61
C VAL A 185 10.13 -0.22 19.35
N PRO A 186 8.90 -0.52 19.82
CA PRO A 186 8.59 -1.83 20.38
C PRO A 186 8.82 -2.93 19.34
N GLY A 187 9.54 -3.98 19.73
CA GLY A 187 9.74 -5.15 18.88
C GLY A 187 11.07 -5.84 19.09
N ARG A 188 11.28 -6.96 18.41
CA ARG A 188 12.53 -7.71 18.43
C ARG A 188 13.29 -7.44 17.13
N GLY A 189 14.56 -7.06 17.22
CA GLY A 189 15.38 -6.76 16.05
C GLY A 189 15.62 -7.95 15.10
N SER A 190 15.38 -9.19 15.55
CA SER A 190 15.42 -10.39 14.71
C SER A 190 14.14 -10.61 13.89
N ASN A 191 13.04 -9.91 14.20
CA ASN A 191 11.80 -10.07 13.45
C ASN A 191 12.02 -9.75 11.97
N VAL A 192 11.40 -10.56 11.12
CA VAL A 192 11.48 -10.44 9.66
C VAL A 192 10.39 -9.49 9.17
N LEU A 193 10.81 -8.51 8.38
CA LEU A 193 9.94 -7.56 7.70
C LEU A 193 10.10 -7.77 6.19
N ASP A 194 9.00 -8.11 5.52
CA ASP A 194 8.99 -8.31 4.07
C ASP A 194 8.51 -7.01 3.41
N LEU A 195 9.42 -6.29 2.75
CA LEU A 195 9.14 -5.03 2.08
C LEU A 195 9.13 -5.24 0.57
N ILE A 196 7.95 -5.15 -0.04
CA ILE A 196 7.79 -5.39 -1.48
C ILE A 196 7.40 -4.08 -2.18
N PRO A 197 8.17 -3.61 -3.17
CA PRO A 197 7.82 -2.43 -3.94
C PRO A 197 6.46 -2.56 -4.62
N VAL A 198 5.64 -1.51 -4.57
CA VAL A 198 4.28 -1.52 -5.14
C VAL A 198 4.26 -1.84 -6.64
N ASP A 199 5.25 -1.38 -7.40
CA ASP A 199 5.36 -1.65 -8.83
C ASP A 199 5.62 -3.12 -9.15
N TYR A 200 6.28 -3.87 -8.26
CA TYR A 200 6.45 -5.32 -8.41
C TYR A 200 5.14 -6.05 -8.18
N VAL A 201 4.39 -5.64 -7.14
CA VAL A 201 3.06 -6.18 -6.85
C VAL A 201 2.13 -5.94 -8.04
N ILE A 202 2.11 -4.71 -8.58
CA ILE A 202 1.28 -4.36 -9.74
C ILE A 202 1.70 -5.12 -11.00
N ASN A 203 3.00 -5.25 -11.27
CA ASN A 203 3.46 -6.06 -12.40
C ASN A 203 2.99 -7.51 -12.28
N LEU A 204 3.06 -8.10 -11.08
CA LEU A 204 2.57 -9.45 -10.85
C LEU A 204 1.04 -9.53 -11.03
N MET A 205 0.28 -8.55 -10.55
CA MET A 205 -1.19 -8.51 -10.72
C MET A 205 -1.59 -8.50 -12.20
N ILE A 206 -0.95 -7.62 -13.00
CA ILE A 206 -1.19 -7.52 -14.44
C ILE A 206 -0.83 -8.84 -15.14
N VAL A 207 0.33 -9.44 -14.81
CA VAL A 207 0.74 -10.72 -15.39
C VAL A 207 -0.17 -11.87 -14.97
N ALA A 208 -0.54 -11.95 -13.69
CA ALA A 208 -1.41 -12.99 -13.14
C ALA A 208 -2.79 -12.99 -13.82
N ALA A 209 -3.35 -11.81 -14.11
CA ALA A 209 -4.59 -11.68 -14.85
C ALA A 209 -4.50 -12.28 -16.27
N THR A 210 -3.35 -12.18 -16.94
CA THR A 210 -3.14 -12.83 -18.25
C THR A 210 -3.08 -14.35 -18.19
N ARG A 211 -2.84 -14.92 -17.00
CA ARG A 211 -2.69 -16.38 -16.78
C ARG A 211 -3.97 -17.02 -16.25
N ASN A 212 -4.78 -16.28 -15.50
CA ASN A 212 -6.04 -16.73 -14.92
C ASN A 212 -7.25 -16.43 -15.83
N VAL A 213 -7.23 -16.98 -17.05
CA VAL A 213 -8.29 -16.74 -18.05
C VAL A 213 -9.47 -17.71 -17.91
N SER A 214 -9.29 -18.83 -17.19
CA SER A 214 -10.32 -19.84 -16.95
C SER A 214 -10.73 -19.85 -15.48
N PRO A 215 -12.03 -19.86 -15.16
CA PRO A 215 -12.52 -19.92 -13.78
C PRO A 215 -12.31 -21.29 -13.11
N ARG A 216 -11.91 -22.33 -13.86
CA ARG A 216 -11.73 -23.69 -13.32
C ARG A 216 -10.40 -23.90 -12.61
N ASP A 217 -9.34 -23.25 -13.09
CA ASP A 217 -7.97 -23.42 -12.61
C ASP A 217 -7.36 -22.06 -12.28
N VAL A 218 -7.69 -21.53 -11.11
CA VAL A 218 -7.16 -20.24 -10.64
C VAL A 218 -5.79 -20.47 -10.00
N LEU A 219 -4.74 -19.99 -10.68
CA LEU A 219 -3.38 -19.97 -10.15
C LEU A 219 -3.24 -18.84 -9.12
N ILE A 220 -2.74 -19.19 -7.94
CA ILE A 220 -2.46 -18.26 -6.86
C ILE A 220 -1.00 -17.84 -6.93
N TYR A 221 -0.76 -16.52 -6.94
CA TYR A 221 0.58 -15.94 -6.97
C TYR A 221 0.85 -15.19 -5.68
N ASN A 222 2.01 -15.45 -5.06
CA ASN A 222 2.47 -14.74 -3.87
C ASN A 222 3.62 -13.81 -4.26
N CYS A 223 3.51 -12.52 -3.92
CA CYS A 223 4.58 -11.54 -4.06
C CYS A 223 5.24 -11.35 -2.70
N ALA A 224 6.19 -12.21 -2.33
CA ALA A 224 6.86 -12.20 -1.03
C ALA A 224 8.33 -12.59 -1.19
N THR A 225 9.21 -12.06 -0.32
CA THR A 225 10.65 -12.37 -0.37
C THR A 225 11.17 -12.99 0.92
N SER A 226 10.40 -12.95 2.00
CA SER A 226 10.84 -13.35 3.35
C SER A 226 11.21 -14.83 3.50
N THR A 227 10.78 -15.72 2.60
CA THR A 227 11.18 -17.14 2.62
C THR A 227 12.57 -17.36 2.04
N GLU A 228 12.93 -16.61 0.99
CA GLU A 228 14.19 -16.78 0.25
C GLU A 228 15.26 -15.75 0.64
N ASN A 229 14.85 -14.53 0.99
CA ASN A 229 15.72 -13.41 1.32
C ASN A 229 15.15 -12.58 2.47
N PRO A 230 15.18 -13.09 3.72
CA PRO A 230 14.61 -12.40 4.87
C PRO A 230 15.36 -11.11 5.20
N LEU A 231 14.61 -10.01 5.30
CA LEU A 231 15.09 -8.73 5.81
C LEU A 231 14.68 -8.60 7.28
N THR A 232 15.64 -8.65 8.21
CA THR A 232 15.36 -8.43 9.63
C THR A 232 15.27 -6.93 9.94
N LEU A 233 14.53 -6.58 10.99
CA LEU A 233 14.45 -5.19 11.49
C LEU A 233 15.83 -4.61 11.83
N ASN A 234 16.74 -5.41 12.39
CA ASN A 234 18.13 -5.01 12.63
C ASN A 234 18.90 -4.76 11.33
N LYS A 235 18.73 -5.61 10.31
CA LYS A 235 19.37 -5.43 9.00
C LYS A 235 18.83 -4.17 8.32
N LEU A 236 17.52 -3.93 8.38
CA LEU A 236 16.89 -2.70 7.91
C LEU A 236 17.51 -1.46 8.59
N SER A 237 17.53 -1.40 9.92
CA SER A 237 18.11 -0.29 10.69
C SER A 237 19.56 -0.01 10.30
N LYS A 238 20.38 -1.06 10.18
CA LYS A 238 21.78 -0.97 9.76
C LYS A 238 21.98 -0.50 8.33
N THR A 239 20.97 -0.60 7.47
CA THR A 239 21.02 -0.11 6.09
C THR A 239 20.48 1.32 5.98
N VAL A 240 19.28 1.59 6.52
CA VAL A 240 18.57 2.87 6.30
C VAL A 240 19.17 4.02 7.10
N ILE A 241 19.65 3.77 8.33
CA ILE A 241 20.19 4.85 9.19
C ILE A 241 21.50 5.41 8.62
N PRO A 242 22.49 4.60 8.22
CA PRO A 242 23.70 5.13 7.58
C PRO A 242 23.41 5.83 6.25
N ASP A 243 22.49 5.30 5.45
CA ASP A 243 22.10 5.94 4.19
C ASP A 243 21.44 7.31 4.41
N GLY A 244 20.53 7.41 5.37
CA GLY A 244 19.93 8.68 5.78
C GLY A 244 20.97 9.71 6.26
N LYS A 245 21.96 9.27 7.05
CA LYS A 245 23.09 10.13 7.46
C LYS A 245 23.92 10.60 6.27
N LYS A 246 24.25 9.69 5.34
CA LYS A 246 25.03 9.99 4.13
C LYS A 246 24.37 11.09 3.29
N HIS A 247 23.05 11.08 3.20
CA HIS A 247 22.27 12.08 2.48
C HIS A 247 21.84 13.28 3.33
N LYS A 248 22.38 13.45 4.54
CA LYS A 248 22.05 14.54 5.49
C LYS A 248 20.55 14.68 5.77
N PHE A 249 19.84 13.55 5.78
CA PHE A 249 18.39 13.52 5.98
C PHE A 249 17.97 13.66 7.45
N ASN A 250 18.93 13.60 8.38
CA ASN A 250 18.67 13.70 9.81
C ASN A 250 18.41 15.14 10.25
N GLU A 251 17.30 15.37 10.94
CA GLU A 251 16.96 16.66 11.55
C GLU A 251 17.55 16.77 12.97
N LEU A 252 17.55 15.66 13.70
CA LEU A 252 18.15 15.57 15.03
C LEU A 252 19.56 14.97 14.98
N PRO A 253 20.45 15.36 15.91
CA PRO A 253 21.77 14.76 16.02
C PRO A 253 21.65 13.28 16.41
N ILE A 254 22.45 12.44 15.74
CA ILE A 254 22.59 11.00 16.01
C ILE A 254 21.28 10.22 15.72
N PRO A 255 20.86 10.06 14.46
CA PRO A 255 19.79 9.13 14.14
C PRO A 255 20.24 7.70 14.46
N SER A 256 19.33 6.93 15.02
CA SER A 256 19.46 5.53 15.41
C SER A 256 18.08 4.89 15.39
N LEU A 257 18.01 3.56 15.32
CA LEU A 257 16.76 2.82 15.44
C LEU A 257 17.01 1.51 16.17
N MET A 258 16.48 1.42 17.39
CA MET A 258 16.55 0.27 18.27
C MET A 258 15.18 -0.39 18.43
N PHE A 259 15.18 -1.71 18.49
CA PHE A 259 13.98 -2.52 18.72
C PHE A 259 14.07 -3.14 20.11
N ILE A 260 13.10 -2.83 20.98
CA ILE A 260 13.09 -3.28 22.39
C ILE A 260 11.78 -4.01 22.70
N GLU A 261 11.89 -5.22 23.25
CA GLU A 261 10.72 -6.04 23.64
C GLU A 261 10.19 -5.72 25.03
N SER A 262 11.09 -5.49 26.00
CA SER A 262 10.70 -5.24 27.39
C SER A 262 10.05 -3.86 27.50
N LYS A 263 8.78 -3.81 27.93
CA LYS A 263 8.05 -2.55 28.15
C LYS A 263 8.77 -1.61 29.11
N LEU A 264 9.36 -2.14 30.17
CA LEU A 264 10.10 -1.34 31.14
C LEU A 264 11.33 -0.68 30.49
N VAL A 265 12.14 -1.48 29.80
CA VAL A 265 13.34 -0.98 29.11
C VAL A 265 12.94 -0.01 28.00
N LEU A 266 11.92 -0.34 27.22
CA LEU A 266 11.36 0.51 26.17
C LEU A 266 10.97 1.88 26.73
N ASN A 267 10.20 1.93 27.82
CA ASN A 267 9.75 3.18 28.42
C ASN A 267 10.92 4.01 28.94
N ILE A 268 11.89 3.39 29.62
CA ILE A 268 13.08 4.07 30.13
C ILE A 268 13.93 4.61 28.96
N THR A 269 14.22 3.78 27.97
CA THR A 269 15.06 4.17 26.83
C THR A 269 14.36 5.20 25.94
N ALA A 270 13.05 5.09 25.72
CA ALA A 270 12.27 6.08 25.00
C ALA A 270 12.24 7.42 25.76
N ALA A 271 12.06 7.40 27.09
CA ALA A 271 12.13 8.61 27.89
C ALA A 271 13.49 9.32 27.73
N VAL A 272 14.59 8.57 27.84
CA VAL A 272 15.95 9.13 27.77
C VAL A 272 16.32 9.60 26.35
N LEU A 273 15.97 8.83 25.31
CA LEU A 273 16.47 9.07 23.95
C LEU A 273 15.51 9.84 23.05
N GLN A 274 14.21 9.89 23.40
CA GLN A 274 13.18 10.56 22.60
C GLN A 274 12.48 11.66 23.40
N THR A 275 11.82 11.30 24.52
CA THR A 275 10.90 12.21 25.21
C THR A 275 11.62 13.36 25.93
N CYS A 276 12.62 13.06 26.76
CA CYS A 276 13.37 14.09 27.49
C CYS A 276 14.11 15.05 26.54
N PRO A 277 14.84 14.58 25.50
CA PRO A 277 15.44 15.47 24.52
C PRO A 277 14.43 16.35 23.79
N ALA A 278 13.25 15.82 23.43
CA ALA A 278 12.20 16.60 22.80
C ALA A 278 11.67 17.71 23.73
N ILE A 279 11.36 17.38 24.99
CA ILE A 279 10.90 18.37 25.99
C ILE A 279 11.95 19.46 26.20
N LEU A 280 13.23 19.09 26.30
CA LEU A 280 14.33 20.05 26.46
C LEU A 280 14.50 20.95 25.23
N ALA A 281 14.40 20.38 24.03
CA ALA A 281 14.45 21.14 22.78
C ALA A 281 13.28 22.14 22.69
N ASP A 282 12.06 21.71 23.02
CA ASP A 282 10.87 22.56 23.05
C ASP A 282 10.99 23.68 24.08
N ALA A 283 11.49 23.36 25.29
CA ALA A 283 11.73 24.37 26.31
C ALA A 283 12.74 25.41 25.82
N PHE A 284 13.82 24.98 25.17
CA PHE A 284 14.81 25.88 24.58
C PHE A 284 14.23 26.74 23.45
N LEU A 285 13.44 26.16 22.54
CA LEU A 285 12.78 26.89 21.47
C LEU A 285 11.85 27.98 22.02
N ARG A 286 11.03 27.63 23.03
CA ARG A 286 10.16 28.59 23.73
C ARG A 286 10.96 29.71 24.39
N MET A 287 12.06 29.39 25.07
CA MET A 287 12.95 30.40 25.67
C MET A 287 13.61 31.30 24.61
N ALA A 288 13.88 30.78 23.42
CA ALA A 288 14.42 31.53 22.29
C ALA A 288 13.34 32.31 21.49
N GLY A 289 12.10 32.37 21.97
CA GLY A 289 10.98 33.05 21.30
C GLY A 289 10.52 32.37 20.00
N LYS A 290 10.88 31.10 19.80
CA LYS A 290 10.47 30.29 18.64
C LYS A 290 9.33 29.37 19.03
N GLU A 291 8.50 29.01 18.05
CA GLU A 291 7.49 27.99 18.28
C GLU A 291 8.13 26.60 18.43
N PRO A 292 7.73 25.82 19.45
CA PRO A 292 8.12 24.42 19.61
C PRO A 292 7.59 23.56 18.44
N LYS A 293 8.23 22.42 18.16
CA LYS A 293 7.92 21.56 17.00
C LYS A 293 7.60 20.12 17.40
#